data_AF-A0A819TML2-F1
#
_entry.id   AF-A0A819TML2-F1
#
_cell.length_a   1.000
_cell.length_b   1.000
_cell.length_c   1.000
_cell.angle_alpha   90.00
_cell.angle_beta   90.00
_cell.angle_gamma   90.00
#
_symmetry.space_group_name_H-M   'P 1'
#
loop_
_entity.id
_entity.type
_entity.pdbx_description
1 polymer ?
#
loop_
_entity_poly.entity_id
_entity_poly.type
_entity_poly.pdbx_seq_one_letter_code
_entity_poly.pdbx_strand_id
1 'polypeptide(L)'
;MSTTTTYIADSQRVFTVSKEKNNFQSLINLISIGGKEHRDFPRLEQAIRQLDFDFYNDLLPTIAQWASDHTQANPIQPLKANTTATVVYTPSQARYILANAFFLNTIQGYGNIDLNHVYNSYDEKLAIARIRCLIEYFRLSSLHHGDDNRQISIERCCYGTELPDWNKQNILIQSSKINIFTDRMEDANEAQGFVDFANKHIHIHRIIPSATQEEVLFSCCPEAFLSILICETLEDDEIVILRGCKRFVDYTGYADTFCYKGHYEQSNSNHIQDILVMDAVFSGQFTREKIDRDLGKAWATFKKSKDEIIVTGNWGCGVFGGDLIFKFLQQVCAAMILGDDFKRLDYSAYHEEDLAMRLKNLLQKIEEQKKTVADIYEMMNNYRQTSEMAALRPTFIDYVNNWLNKS
;
A
#
# COMPACT_ATOMS: atom_id res chain seq x y z
N MET A 1 14.88 9.47 -29.16
CA MET A 1 15.24 10.28 -27.97
C MET A 1 13.94 10.78 -27.36
N SER A 2 13.39 10.03 -26.40
CA SER A 2 12.13 10.37 -25.73
C SER A 2 12.43 11.44 -24.69
N THR A 3 11.78 12.59 -24.81
CA THR A 3 11.82 13.68 -23.84
C THR A 3 11.43 13.17 -22.46
N THR A 4 12.33 13.28 -21.49
CA THR A 4 12.03 13.14 -20.07
C THR A 4 11.11 14.30 -19.70
N THR A 5 9.79 14.09 -19.76
CA THR A 5 8.83 15.09 -19.28
C THR A 5 8.95 15.13 -17.78
N THR A 6 9.66 16.12 -17.28
CA THR A 6 9.72 16.42 -15.87
C THR A 6 8.46 17.17 -15.47
N TYR A 7 7.70 16.62 -14.54
CA TYR A 7 6.50 17.26 -14.04
C TYR A 7 6.88 18.21 -12.90
N ILE A 8 6.47 19.46 -13.03
CA ILE A 8 6.66 20.48 -12.00
C ILE A 8 5.26 20.90 -11.56
N ALA A 9 5.11 21.21 -10.26
CA ALA A 9 3.99 22.03 -9.81
C ALA A 9 3.94 23.31 -10.67
N ASP A 10 2.78 23.97 -10.76
CA ASP A 10 2.73 25.33 -11.29
C ASP A 10 3.56 26.24 -10.35
N SER A 11 4.86 26.36 -10.65
CA SER A 11 5.94 26.75 -9.73
C SER A 11 5.97 28.24 -9.39
N GLN A 12 4.87 28.94 -9.68
CA GLN A 12 4.71 30.37 -9.48
C GLN A 12 3.69 30.71 -8.39
N ARG A 13 2.98 29.73 -7.84
CA ARG A 13 1.93 29.97 -6.84
C ARG A 13 2.51 30.05 -5.43
N VAL A 14 2.34 31.20 -4.81
CA VAL A 14 2.74 31.47 -3.42
C VAL A 14 1.50 31.53 -2.55
N PHE A 15 1.44 30.69 -1.53
CA PHE A 15 0.37 30.62 -0.54
C PHE A 15 0.74 31.52 0.64
N THR A 16 0.14 32.72 0.71
CA THR A 16 0.41 33.66 1.79
C THR A 16 -0.75 33.68 2.78
N VAL A 17 -0.45 33.40 4.04
CA VAL A 17 -1.39 33.53 5.16
C VAL A 17 -1.25 34.92 5.76
N SER A 18 -2.36 35.66 5.89
CA SER A 18 -2.35 37.03 6.43
C SER A 18 -2.08 37.06 7.94
N LYS A 19 -1.65 38.22 8.47
CA LYS A 19 -1.47 38.41 9.92
C LYS A 19 -2.78 38.63 10.70
N GLU A 20 -3.92 38.73 10.01
CA GLU A 20 -5.24 38.81 10.66
C GLU A 20 -5.74 37.42 11.07
N LYS A 21 -6.81 37.33 11.88
CA LYS A 21 -7.35 36.04 12.36
C LYS A 21 -7.61 35.09 11.18
N ASN A 22 -6.83 34.02 11.09
CA ASN A 22 -7.03 32.99 10.09
C ASN A 22 -8.29 32.19 10.41
N ASN A 23 -9.08 31.89 9.39
CA ASN A 23 -10.32 31.16 9.50
C ASN A 23 -10.53 30.28 8.26
N PHE A 24 -11.67 29.59 8.20
CA PHE A 24 -11.98 28.72 7.06
C PHE A 24 -12.02 29.46 5.73
N GLN A 25 -12.51 30.70 5.69
CA GLN A 25 -12.51 31.49 4.45
C GLN A 25 -11.09 31.78 3.97
N SER A 26 -10.14 32.05 4.87
CA SER A 26 -8.73 32.19 4.53
C SER A 26 -8.18 30.92 3.86
N LEU A 27 -8.53 29.73 4.37
CA LEU A 27 -8.16 28.45 3.78
C LEU A 27 -8.80 28.26 2.38
N ILE A 28 -10.07 28.61 2.20
CA ILE A 28 -10.75 28.55 0.89
C ILE A 28 -10.06 29.45 -0.13
N ASN A 29 -9.62 30.64 0.28
CA ASN A 29 -8.89 31.55 -0.60
C ASN A 29 -7.55 30.94 -1.04
N LEU A 30 -6.84 30.23 -0.15
CA LEU A 30 -5.62 29.51 -0.52
C LEU A 30 -5.89 28.37 -1.50
N ILE A 31 -6.95 27.58 -1.28
CA ILE A 31 -7.33 26.51 -2.22
C ILE A 31 -7.75 27.08 -3.58
N SER A 32 -8.37 28.26 -3.59
CA SER A 32 -8.75 28.96 -4.83
C SER A 32 -7.52 29.34 -5.67
N ILE A 33 -6.41 29.73 -5.03
CA ILE A 33 -5.10 29.92 -5.71
C ILE A 33 -4.65 28.62 -6.38
N GLY A 34 -4.96 27.46 -5.77
CA GLY A 34 -4.76 26.12 -6.33
C GLY A 34 -5.57 25.82 -7.61
N GLY A 35 -6.46 26.71 -8.04
CA GLY A 35 -7.20 26.60 -9.30
C GLY A 35 -8.59 25.95 -9.17
N LYS A 36 -9.14 25.89 -7.95
CA LYS A 36 -10.50 25.40 -7.66
C LYS A 36 -11.32 26.49 -6.98
N GLU A 37 -11.72 27.50 -7.74
CA GLU A 37 -12.57 28.59 -7.24
C GLU A 37 -14.00 28.09 -6.92
N HIS A 38 -14.65 28.73 -5.94
CA HIS A 38 -16.09 28.62 -5.68
C HIS A 38 -16.63 27.23 -5.30
N ARG A 39 -15.85 26.40 -4.59
CA ARG A 39 -16.33 25.13 -4.00
C ARG A 39 -16.37 25.19 -2.48
N ASP A 40 -17.45 24.68 -1.91
CA ASP A 40 -17.50 24.35 -0.49
C ASP A 40 -16.74 23.05 -0.25
N PHE A 41 -15.90 22.98 0.79
CA PHE A 41 -15.19 21.76 1.21
C PHE A 41 -15.71 21.29 2.57
N PRO A 42 -16.95 20.78 2.65
CA PRO A 42 -17.62 20.51 3.93
C PRO A 42 -16.85 19.51 4.80
N ARG A 43 -16.22 18.50 4.19
CA ARG A 43 -15.47 17.48 4.95
C ARG A 43 -14.17 18.02 5.53
N LEU A 44 -13.52 18.94 4.83
CA LEU A 44 -12.33 19.63 5.33
C LEU A 44 -12.71 20.55 6.51
N GLU A 45 -13.79 21.30 6.39
CA GLU A 45 -14.28 22.15 7.47
C GLU A 45 -14.63 21.33 8.73
N GLN A 46 -15.39 20.25 8.55
CA GLN A 46 -15.77 19.35 9.64
C GLN A 46 -14.56 18.69 10.29
N ALA A 47 -13.57 18.24 9.50
CA ALA A 47 -12.35 17.66 10.02
C ALA A 47 -11.57 18.66 10.88
N ILE A 48 -11.43 19.92 10.43
CA ILE A 48 -10.74 20.98 11.18
C ILE A 48 -11.47 21.32 12.48
N ARG A 49 -12.81 21.40 12.46
CA ARG A 49 -13.64 21.65 13.66
C ARG A 49 -13.52 20.57 14.73
N GLN A 50 -13.07 19.35 14.36
CA GLN A 50 -12.88 18.23 15.28
C GLN A 50 -11.46 18.12 15.85
N LEU A 51 -10.56 19.04 15.50
CA LEU A 51 -9.20 19.07 16.02
C LEU A 51 -9.18 19.63 17.45
N ASP A 52 -8.19 19.19 18.22
CA ASP A 52 -7.94 19.61 19.60
C ASP A 52 -6.98 20.80 19.72
N PHE A 53 -6.62 21.43 18.58
CA PHE A 53 -5.71 22.57 18.49
C PHE A 53 -6.21 23.60 17.46
N ASP A 54 -5.65 24.81 17.48
CA ASP A 54 -6.03 25.88 16.54
C ASP A 54 -5.32 25.68 15.20
N PHE A 55 -5.91 24.86 14.32
CA PHE A 55 -5.37 24.59 12.99
C PHE A 55 -5.01 25.87 12.21
N TYR A 56 -5.83 26.92 12.29
CA TYR A 56 -5.69 28.09 11.45
C TYR A 56 -4.49 28.96 11.83
N ASN A 57 -4.17 29.01 13.13
CA ASN A 57 -3.06 29.81 13.63
C ASN A 57 -1.81 28.95 13.89
N ASP A 58 -1.97 27.70 14.30
CA ASP A 58 -0.85 26.85 14.73
C ASP A 58 -0.24 26.02 13.60
N LEU A 59 -0.98 25.70 12.54
CA LEU A 59 -0.53 24.76 11.50
C LEU A 59 -0.67 25.26 10.06
N LEU A 60 -1.79 25.92 9.72
CA LEU A 60 -2.04 26.41 8.37
C LEU A 60 -0.92 27.31 7.81
N PRO A 61 -0.32 28.26 8.59
CA PRO A 61 0.81 29.06 8.11
C PRO A 61 2.01 28.21 7.70
N THR A 62 2.29 27.14 8.44
CA THR A 62 3.38 26.22 8.15
C THR A 62 3.12 25.39 6.89
N ILE A 63 1.89 24.87 6.71
CA ILE A 63 1.52 24.15 5.48
C ILE A 63 1.63 25.07 4.27
N ALA A 64 1.17 26.32 4.38
CA ALA A 64 1.29 27.33 3.32
C ALA A 64 2.75 27.68 2.99
N GLN A 65 3.60 27.79 4.02
CA GLN A 65 5.04 27.96 3.84
C GLN A 65 5.66 26.79 3.08
N TRP A 66 5.36 25.55 3.47
CA TRP A 66 5.87 24.37 2.77
C TRP A 66 5.37 24.28 1.33
N ALA A 67 4.10 24.58 1.06
CA ALA A 67 3.57 24.60 -0.30
C ALA A 67 4.25 25.66 -1.20
N SER A 68 4.76 26.74 -0.58
CA SER A 68 5.43 27.85 -1.26
C SER A 68 6.96 27.72 -1.30
N ASP A 69 7.53 26.69 -0.66
CA ASP A 69 8.98 26.50 -0.64
C ASP A 69 9.47 25.88 -1.96
N HIS A 70 9.54 26.72 -2.99
CA HIS A 70 9.97 26.29 -4.32
C HIS A 70 11.43 25.80 -4.37
N THR A 71 12.22 25.95 -3.30
CA THR A 71 13.54 25.29 -3.22
C THR A 71 13.42 23.76 -3.15
N GLN A 72 12.26 23.27 -2.69
CA GLN A 72 11.92 21.85 -2.67
C GLN A 72 11.22 21.38 -3.95
N ALA A 73 10.91 22.29 -4.88
CA ALA A 73 10.32 22.01 -6.18
C ALA A 73 11.37 21.40 -7.13
N ASN A 74 11.88 20.23 -6.76
CA ASN A 74 12.69 19.44 -7.66
C ASN A 74 11.79 18.80 -8.72
N PRO A 75 12.27 18.67 -9.96
CA PRO A 75 11.50 18.01 -10.99
C PRO A 75 11.14 16.58 -10.58
N ILE A 76 9.85 16.25 -10.64
CA ILE A 76 9.38 14.91 -10.35
C ILE A 76 9.88 13.98 -11.44
N GLN A 77 10.67 12.97 -11.05
CA GLN A 77 11.18 11.96 -11.97
C GLN A 77 10.14 10.83 -12.09
N PRO A 78 9.57 10.61 -13.29
CA PRO A 78 8.61 9.53 -13.50
C PRO A 78 9.31 8.16 -13.47
N LEU A 79 8.68 7.19 -12.80
CA LEU A 79 9.01 5.78 -12.85
C LEU A 79 8.11 5.10 -13.89
N LYS A 80 8.63 5.04 -15.12
CA LYS A 80 7.92 4.55 -16.30
C LYS A 80 7.73 3.03 -16.28
N ALA A 81 6.66 2.56 -16.92
CA ALA A 81 6.48 1.13 -17.16
C ALA A 81 7.63 0.54 -17.97
N ASN A 82 7.93 -0.73 -17.72
CA ASN A 82 9.03 -1.50 -18.28
C ASN A 82 10.42 -0.93 -17.93
N THR A 83 10.55 -0.26 -16.77
CA THR A 83 11.86 0.24 -16.29
C THR A 83 12.15 -0.16 -14.85
N THR A 84 13.42 -0.48 -14.58
CA THR A 84 13.94 -0.59 -13.21
C THR A 84 14.65 0.71 -12.86
N ALA A 85 14.11 1.44 -11.87
CA ALA A 85 14.63 2.74 -11.47
C ALA A 85 14.23 3.06 -10.02
N THR A 86 14.98 3.96 -9.41
CA THR A 86 14.75 4.42 -8.05
C THR A 86 14.72 5.94 -8.05
N VAL A 87 13.71 6.52 -7.40
CA VAL A 87 13.65 7.94 -7.09
C VAL A 87 13.69 8.11 -5.57
N VAL A 88 14.46 9.09 -5.10
CA VAL A 88 14.64 9.36 -3.68
C VAL A 88 14.17 10.77 -3.36
N TYR A 89 13.36 10.88 -2.31
CA TYR A 89 12.88 12.14 -1.75
C TYR A 89 13.38 12.33 -0.32
N THR A 90 13.60 13.57 0.04
CA THR A 90 13.71 13.98 1.45
C THR A 90 12.30 14.21 2.03
N PRO A 91 12.14 14.12 3.36
CA PRO A 91 10.91 14.52 4.04
C PRO A 91 10.47 15.95 3.70
N SER A 92 11.41 16.88 3.48
CA SER A 92 11.10 18.25 3.05
C SER A 92 10.41 18.30 1.68
N GLN A 93 10.88 17.50 0.71
CA GLN A 93 10.23 17.39 -0.60
C GLN A 93 8.85 16.72 -0.51
N ALA A 94 8.71 15.69 0.34
CA ALA A 94 7.41 15.06 0.58
C ALA A 94 6.40 16.06 1.16
N ARG A 95 6.81 16.88 2.15
CA ARG A 95 5.97 17.95 2.70
C ARG A 95 5.56 18.98 1.65
N TYR A 96 6.49 19.42 0.81
CA TYR A 96 6.19 20.34 -0.29
C TYR A 96 5.11 19.78 -1.23
N ILE A 97 5.26 18.51 -1.66
CA ILE A 97 4.34 17.83 -2.56
C ILE A 97 2.95 17.66 -1.92
N LEU A 98 2.92 17.13 -0.69
CA LEU A 98 1.67 16.88 0.04
C LEU A 98 0.95 18.17 0.44
N ALA A 99 1.68 19.24 0.80
CA ALA A 99 1.08 20.54 1.10
C ALA A 99 0.42 21.15 -0.14
N ASN A 100 1.05 21.02 -1.32
CA ASN A 100 0.43 21.42 -2.57
C ASN A 100 -0.83 20.60 -2.89
N ALA A 101 -0.78 19.28 -2.65
CA ALA A 101 -1.96 18.42 -2.78
C ALA A 101 -3.11 18.80 -1.83
N PHE A 102 -2.79 19.18 -0.59
CA PHE A 102 -3.75 19.67 0.41
C PHE A 102 -4.48 20.94 -0.06
N PHE A 103 -3.77 21.87 -0.69
CA PHE A 103 -4.36 23.08 -1.29
C PHE A 103 -4.99 22.85 -2.66
N LEU A 104 -5.10 21.60 -3.12
CA LEU A 104 -5.55 21.23 -4.47
C LEU A 104 -4.71 21.87 -5.59
N ASN A 105 -3.49 22.32 -5.27
CA ASN A 105 -2.53 22.82 -6.23
C ASN A 105 -1.83 21.63 -6.90
N THR A 106 -2.54 21.03 -7.84
CA THR A 106 -2.21 19.70 -8.35
C THR A 106 -0.87 19.72 -9.08
N ILE A 107 0.04 18.85 -8.64
CA ILE A 107 1.25 18.54 -9.38
C ILE A 107 0.89 17.48 -10.42
N GLN A 108 1.21 17.73 -11.69
CA GLN A 108 0.95 16.76 -12.74
C GLN A 108 1.83 15.51 -12.56
N GLY A 109 1.30 14.35 -12.92
CA GLY A 109 1.96 13.05 -12.82
C GLY A 109 1.14 11.98 -13.52
N TYR A 110 1.44 10.70 -13.27
CA TYR A 110 0.63 9.59 -13.78
C TYR A 110 -0.72 9.51 -13.07
N GLY A 111 -0.73 9.76 -11.76
CA GLY A 111 -1.93 9.93 -10.97
C GLY A 111 -2.10 11.34 -10.42
N ASN A 112 -3.12 11.50 -9.58
CA ASN A 112 -3.46 12.75 -8.93
C ASN A 112 -3.68 12.54 -7.43
N ILE A 113 -2.87 13.22 -6.61
CA ILE A 113 -2.94 13.13 -5.16
C ILE A 113 -3.74 14.26 -4.50
N ASP A 114 -4.43 15.10 -5.29
CA ASP A 114 -5.31 16.12 -4.73
C ASP A 114 -6.42 15.48 -3.87
N LEU A 115 -6.86 16.22 -2.86
CA LEU A 115 -7.87 15.75 -1.90
C LEU A 115 -9.30 16.13 -2.28
N ASN A 116 -9.56 16.60 -3.52
CA ASN A 116 -10.88 17.11 -3.88
C ASN A 116 -11.97 16.05 -3.73
N HIS A 117 -11.67 14.78 -4.02
CA HIS A 117 -12.62 13.68 -3.84
C HIS A 117 -12.92 13.36 -2.38
N VAL A 118 -11.94 13.53 -1.49
CA VAL A 118 -12.11 13.31 -0.05
C VAL A 118 -12.86 14.49 0.57
N TYR A 119 -12.47 15.73 0.24
CA TYR A 119 -13.11 16.96 0.73
C TYR A 119 -14.61 17.08 0.42
N ASN A 120 -15.05 16.42 -0.66
CA ASN A 120 -16.42 16.47 -1.16
C ASN A 120 -17.14 15.11 -1.08
N SER A 121 -16.61 14.16 -0.31
CA SER A 121 -17.22 12.84 -0.16
C SER A 121 -18.61 12.92 0.49
N TYR A 122 -19.50 12.01 0.08
CA TYR A 122 -20.77 11.75 0.77
C TYR A 122 -20.59 10.88 2.01
N ASP A 123 -19.56 10.04 2.05
CA ASP A 123 -19.18 9.33 3.27
C ASP A 123 -18.43 10.29 4.20
N GLU A 124 -19.20 10.90 5.10
CA GLU A 124 -18.71 11.90 6.03
C GLU A 124 -17.63 11.35 6.96
N LYS A 125 -17.89 10.20 7.59
CA LYS A 125 -17.03 9.66 8.65
C LYS A 125 -15.67 9.26 8.09
N LEU A 126 -15.68 8.51 6.99
CA LEU A 126 -14.46 8.05 6.35
C LEU A 126 -13.62 9.21 5.82
N ALA A 127 -14.25 10.17 5.13
CA ALA A 127 -13.55 11.32 4.60
C ALA A 127 -12.92 12.18 5.70
N ILE A 128 -13.65 12.48 6.77
CA ILE A 128 -13.11 13.22 7.92
C ILE A 128 -11.91 12.49 8.52
N ALA A 129 -12.01 11.17 8.75
CA ALA A 129 -10.91 10.39 9.30
C ALA A 129 -9.65 10.48 8.43
N ARG A 130 -9.78 10.34 7.11
CA ARG A 130 -8.64 10.43 6.18
C ARG A 130 -8.03 11.83 6.09
N ILE A 131 -8.85 12.88 6.13
CA ILE A 131 -8.35 14.27 6.19
C ILE A 131 -7.56 14.48 7.48
N ARG A 132 -8.07 13.98 8.62
CA ARG A 132 -7.37 14.05 9.91
C ARG A 132 -6.03 13.31 9.87
N CYS A 133 -5.92 12.19 9.18
CA CYS A 133 -4.65 11.50 9.01
C CYS A 133 -3.58 12.40 8.35
N LEU A 134 -3.94 13.11 7.26
CA LEU A 134 -3.00 14.02 6.60
C LEU A 134 -2.69 15.26 7.45
N ILE A 135 -3.68 15.81 8.16
CA ILE A 135 -3.45 16.93 9.09
C ILE A 135 -2.47 16.51 10.19
N GLU A 136 -2.59 15.29 10.71
CA GLU A 136 -1.66 14.76 11.73
C GLU A 136 -0.24 14.61 11.19
N TYR A 137 -0.08 14.15 9.94
CA TYR A 137 1.21 14.15 9.26
C TYR A 137 1.86 15.55 9.25
N PHE A 138 1.10 16.59 8.88
CA PHE A 138 1.61 17.95 8.89
C PHE A 138 1.93 18.46 10.30
N ARG A 139 1.07 18.16 11.28
CA ARG A 139 1.28 18.53 12.68
C ARG A 139 2.55 17.92 13.25
N LEU A 140 2.72 16.61 13.14
CA LEU A 140 3.90 15.92 13.65
C LEU A 140 5.16 16.33 12.88
N SER A 141 5.03 16.57 11.58
CA SER A 141 6.10 17.13 10.79
C SER A 141 6.51 18.52 11.27
N SER A 142 5.58 19.40 11.64
CA SER A 142 5.93 20.78 12.06
C SER A 142 6.66 20.78 13.40
N LEU A 143 6.30 19.87 14.30
CA LEU A 143 6.95 19.71 15.60
C LEU A 143 8.38 19.13 15.52
N HIS A 144 8.69 18.36 14.47
CA HIS A 144 9.96 17.60 14.38
C HIS A 144 10.75 17.83 13.07
N HIS A 145 10.41 18.84 12.27
CA HIS A 145 10.96 19.02 10.91
C HIS A 145 12.49 19.20 10.84
N GLY A 146 13.15 19.67 11.91
CA GLY A 146 14.59 19.91 11.94
C GLY A 146 15.46 18.66 12.12
N ASP A 147 14.87 17.56 12.57
CA ASP A 147 15.62 16.36 13.01
C ASP A 147 15.49 15.18 12.02
N ASP A 148 14.77 15.37 10.91
CA ASP A 148 14.41 14.29 9.99
C ASP A 148 15.25 14.28 8.70
N ASN A 149 16.37 13.55 8.75
CA ASN A 149 17.29 13.37 7.63
C ASN A 149 17.07 12.04 6.87
N ARG A 150 15.91 11.39 7.04
CA ARG A 150 15.63 10.12 6.35
C ARG A 150 15.51 10.31 4.85
N GLN A 151 15.62 9.21 4.13
CA GLN A 151 15.36 9.13 2.70
C GLN A 151 14.11 8.28 2.47
N ILE A 152 13.22 8.78 1.63
CA ILE A 152 12.03 8.07 1.16
C ILE A 152 12.33 7.64 -0.27
N SER A 153 12.57 6.35 -0.51
CA SER A 153 12.84 5.84 -1.86
C SER A 153 11.62 5.13 -2.43
N ILE A 154 11.42 5.31 -3.74
CA ILE A 154 10.40 4.61 -4.51
C ILE A 154 11.15 3.84 -5.60
N GLU A 155 11.13 2.52 -5.48
CA GLU A 155 11.92 1.59 -6.30
C GLU A 155 10.99 0.80 -7.20
N ARG A 156 10.94 1.12 -8.50
CA ARG A 156 10.26 0.28 -9.49
C ARG A 156 11.23 -0.80 -9.97
N CYS A 157 10.81 -2.05 -9.95
CA CYS A 157 11.60 -3.18 -10.41
C CYS A 157 10.85 -4.00 -11.46
N CYS A 158 11.49 -4.27 -12.59
CA CYS A 158 11.04 -5.27 -13.56
C CYS A 158 11.82 -6.56 -13.32
N TYR A 159 11.14 -7.67 -13.11
CA TYR A 159 11.80 -8.98 -12.98
C TYR A 159 11.78 -9.79 -14.27
N GLY A 160 11.08 -9.35 -15.31
CA GLY A 160 11.12 -9.94 -16.64
C GLY A 160 10.92 -11.46 -16.61
N THR A 161 11.84 -12.19 -17.22
CA THR A 161 11.82 -13.65 -17.30
C THR A 161 12.59 -14.34 -16.17
N GLU A 162 13.02 -13.63 -15.12
CA GLU A 162 13.78 -14.20 -14.00
C GLU A 162 12.90 -15.04 -13.06
N LEU A 163 11.90 -15.76 -13.59
CA LEU A 163 10.99 -16.55 -12.78
C LEU A 163 11.56 -17.93 -12.46
N PRO A 164 11.34 -18.45 -11.24
CA PRO A 164 11.58 -19.85 -10.95
C PRO A 164 10.76 -20.76 -11.88
N ASP A 165 11.36 -21.87 -12.32
CA ASP A 165 10.58 -22.93 -12.97
C ASP A 165 9.79 -23.68 -11.90
N TRP A 166 8.55 -23.26 -11.64
CA TRP A 166 7.67 -23.75 -10.58
C TRP A 166 7.51 -25.28 -10.59
N ASN A 167 7.53 -25.91 -11.76
CA ASN A 167 7.40 -27.37 -11.91
C ASN A 167 8.63 -28.16 -11.42
N LYS A 168 9.77 -27.48 -11.26
CA LYS A 168 11.03 -28.11 -10.83
C LYS A 168 11.42 -27.77 -9.39
N GLN A 169 10.56 -27.05 -8.66
CA GLN A 169 10.82 -26.63 -7.29
C GLN A 169 10.49 -27.77 -6.32
N ASN A 170 11.42 -28.72 -6.15
CA ASN A 170 11.32 -29.84 -5.20
C ASN A 170 11.56 -29.40 -3.73
N ILE A 171 11.19 -28.16 -3.39
CA ILE A 171 11.34 -27.58 -2.06
C ILE A 171 10.12 -27.98 -1.25
N LEU A 172 10.34 -28.64 -0.12
CA LEU A 172 9.27 -29.03 0.80
C LEU A 172 8.64 -27.79 1.44
N ILE A 173 7.31 -27.79 1.59
CA ILE A 173 6.64 -26.79 2.42
C ILE A 173 6.96 -27.07 3.88
N GLN A 174 7.46 -26.06 4.58
CA GLN A 174 7.81 -26.14 5.99
C GLN A 174 6.85 -25.25 6.79
N SER A 175 5.91 -25.84 7.54
CA SER A 175 4.95 -25.04 8.31
C SER A 175 5.64 -24.18 9.37
N SER A 176 6.80 -24.64 9.88
CA SER A 176 7.65 -23.90 10.81
C SER A 176 8.20 -22.57 10.25
N LYS A 177 8.27 -22.41 8.92
CA LYS A 177 8.64 -21.15 8.25
C LYS A 177 7.44 -20.24 7.96
N ILE A 178 6.23 -20.60 8.40
CA ILE A 178 5.04 -19.76 8.24
C ILE A 178 4.43 -19.48 9.62
N ASN A 179 4.42 -18.21 10.02
CA ASN A 179 3.65 -17.76 11.17
C ASN A 179 2.29 -17.25 10.69
N ILE A 180 1.21 -17.66 11.35
CA ILE A 180 -0.14 -17.15 11.05
C ILE A 180 -0.69 -16.48 12.31
N PHE A 181 -1.01 -15.20 12.19
CA PHE A 181 -1.46 -14.33 13.26
C PHE A 181 -2.71 -13.54 12.85
N THR A 182 -3.32 -12.82 13.78
CA THR A 182 -4.62 -12.13 13.56
C THR A 182 -4.56 -10.62 13.79
N ASP A 183 -3.41 -10.07 14.19
CA ASP A 183 -3.19 -8.62 14.29
C ASP A 183 -2.97 -7.96 12.91
N ARG A 184 -2.84 -6.63 12.92
CA ARG A 184 -2.53 -5.83 11.72
C ARG A 184 -1.12 -6.12 11.22
N MET A 185 -0.91 -6.08 9.90
CA MET A 185 0.40 -6.39 9.31
C MET A 185 1.45 -5.36 9.69
N GLU A 186 1.09 -4.08 9.64
CA GLU A 186 1.94 -2.93 9.97
C GLU A 186 2.23 -2.79 11.48
N ASP A 187 1.69 -3.68 12.32
CA ASP A 187 2.03 -3.82 13.75
C ASP A 187 3.01 -4.99 14.00
N ALA A 188 3.44 -5.71 12.96
CA ALA A 188 4.43 -6.77 13.10
C ALA A 188 5.76 -6.18 13.60
N ASN A 189 6.19 -6.59 14.79
CA ASN A 189 7.35 -6.01 15.47
C ASN A 189 8.70 -6.59 15.00
N GLU A 190 8.72 -7.75 14.35
CA GLU A 190 9.94 -8.43 13.91
C GLU A 190 10.37 -8.10 12.47
N ALA A 191 9.60 -7.28 11.74
CA ALA A 191 9.90 -6.89 10.36
C ALA A 191 9.65 -5.41 10.15
N GLN A 192 10.44 -4.77 9.29
CA GLN A 192 10.26 -3.37 8.89
C GLN A 192 9.33 -3.24 7.68
N GLY A 193 9.25 -4.28 6.85
CA GLY A 193 8.48 -4.33 5.62
C GLY A 193 7.23 -5.19 5.69
N PHE A 194 6.16 -4.72 5.06
CA PHE A 194 4.94 -5.52 4.84
C PHE A 194 4.35 -5.25 3.46
N VAL A 195 3.54 -6.19 2.99
CA VAL A 195 2.91 -6.13 1.67
C VAL A 195 1.77 -5.12 1.64
N ASP A 196 1.76 -4.30 0.59
CA ASP A 196 0.60 -3.51 0.16
C ASP A 196 -0.19 -4.29 -0.91
N PHE A 197 -1.50 -4.46 -0.67
CA PHE A 197 -2.41 -5.18 -1.56
C PHE A 197 -2.94 -4.23 -2.63
N ALA A 198 -2.01 -3.83 -3.50
CA ALA A 198 -2.20 -2.71 -4.40
C ALA A 198 -3.15 -3.00 -5.56
N ASN A 199 -3.63 -1.92 -6.18
CA ASN A 199 -4.06 -1.95 -7.57
C ASN A 199 -2.86 -1.72 -8.50
N LYS A 200 -2.90 -2.27 -9.73
CA LYS A 200 -1.84 -2.03 -10.74
C LYS A 200 -1.64 -0.55 -11.05
N HIS A 201 -2.69 0.25 -10.89
CA HIS A 201 -2.58 1.69 -10.75
C HIS A 201 -2.50 1.94 -9.25
N ILE A 202 -1.33 2.26 -8.68
CA ILE A 202 -1.20 2.43 -7.22
C ILE A 202 -2.26 3.42 -6.74
N HIS A 203 -3.05 3.03 -5.74
CA HIS A 203 -4.20 3.81 -5.24
C HIS A 203 -5.21 4.18 -6.32
N ILE A 204 -5.41 3.35 -7.33
CA ILE A 204 -6.18 3.65 -8.55
C ILE A 204 -5.78 4.97 -9.25
N HIS A 205 -4.52 5.39 -9.07
CA HIS A 205 -3.97 6.69 -9.46
C HIS A 205 -4.69 7.91 -8.85
N ARG A 206 -5.39 7.76 -7.72
CA ARG A 206 -6.09 8.85 -7.04
C ARG A 206 -6.41 8.60 -5.58
N ILE A 207 -6.29 9.63 -4.75
CA ILE A 207 -6.83 9.59 -3.38
C ILE A 207 -8.36 9.70 -3.42
N ILE A 208 -9.06 8.61 -3.12
CA ILE A 208 -10.52 8.52 -3.03
C ILE A 208 -10.99 8.30 -1.59
N PRO A 209 -12.27 8.54 -1.23
CA PRO A 209 -12.79 8.19 0.09
C PRO A 209 -13.05 6.67 0.20
N SER A 210 -11.97 5.88 0.24
CA SER A 210 -11.95 4.43 0.50
C SER A 210 -11.10 4.13 1.74
N ALA A 211 -11.28 2.98 2.37
CA ALA A 211 -10.42 2.48 3.46
C ALA A 211 -10.26 0.97 3.35
N THR A 212 -9.98 0.47 2.15
CA THR A 212 -9.40 -0.87 2.03
C THR A 212 -7.94 -0.82 2.47
N GLN A 213 -7.23 -1.94 2.41
CA GLN A 213 -5.91 -2.08 3.03
C GLN A 213 -4.92 -1.04 2.49
N GLU A 214 -4.76 -0.91 1.17
CA GLU A 214 -3.88 0.06 0.52
C GLU A 214 -4.18 1.52 0.96
N GLU A 215 -5.47 1.87 1.08
CA GLU A 215 -5.89 3.22 1.49
C GLU A 215 -5.65 3.53 2.96
N VAL A 216 -5.84 2.54 3.83
CA VAL A 216 -5.56 2.66 5.26
C VAL A 216 -4.06 2.85 5.47
N LEU A 217 -3.22 2.04 4.82
CA LEU A 217 -1.77 2.11 4.92
C LEU A 217 -1.22 3.47 4.50
N PHE A 218 -1.62 3.97 3.33
CA PHE A 218 -1.13 5.26 2.85
C PHE A 218 -1.71 6.43 3.66
N SER A 219 -2.88 6.25 4.31
CA SER A 219 -3.36 7.26 5.27
C SER A 219 -2.51 7.28 6.54
N CYS A 220 -1.97 6.12 6.97
CA CYS A 220 -1.07 6.04 8.11
C CYS A 220 0.36 6.49 7.81
N CYS A 221 0.78 6.32 6.56
CA CYS A 221 2.09 6.70 6.03
C CYS A 221 1.94 7.63 4.80
N PRO A 222 1.54 8.91 4.96
CA PRO A 222 1.18 9.78 3.82
C PRO A 222 2.28 10.04 2.80
N GLU A 223 3.55 9.82 3.16
CA GLU A 223 4.68 9.89 2.25
C GLU A 223 4.57 8.86 1.10
N ALA A 224 3.84 7.76 1.31
CA ALA A 224 3.56 6.75 0.29
C ALA A 224 2.74 7.31 -0.89
N PHE A 225 1.93 8.37 -0.69
CA PHE A 225 1.15 9.00 -1.75
C PHE A 225 2.03 9.54 -2.89
N LEU A 226 3.31 9.82 -2.66
CA LEU A 226 4.23 10.24 -3.73
C LEU A 226 4.31 9.18 -4.85
N SER A 227 4.15 7.90 -4.54
CA SER A 227 4.16 6.82 -5.53
C SER A 227 3.02 6.94 -6.56
N ILE A 228 1.86 7.46 -6.16
CA ILE A 228 0.71 7.71 -7.05
C ILE A 228 1.05 8.72 -8.14
N LEU A 229 1.85 9.73 -7.81
CA LEU A 229 2.25 10.76 -8.77
C LEU A 229 3.23 10.22 -9.81
N ILE A 230 4.16 9.36 -9.39
CA ILE A 230 5.36 9.09 -10.18
C ILE A 230 5.40 7.72 -10.82
N CYS A 231 4.68 6.75 -10.29
CA CYS A 231 4.64 5.40 -10.85
C CYS A 231 3.60 5.33 -11.97
N GLU A 232 4.04 4.92 -13.15
CA GLU A 232 3.13 4.47 -14.19
C GLU A 232 2.42 3.17 -13.77
N THR A 233 1.33 2.82 -14.43
CA THR A 233 0.63 1.54 -14.24
C THR A 233 1.62 0.38 -14.24
N LEU A 234 1.55 -0.50 -13.25
CA LEU A 234 2.38 -1.71 -13.16
C LEU A 234 1.98 -2.70 -14.25
N GLU A 235 2.98 -3.21 -14.96
CA GLU A 235 2.87 -4.38 -15.83
C GLU A 235 2.90 -5.68 -15.03
N ASP A 236 2.58 -6.79 -15.68
CA ASP A 236 2.49 -8.12 -15.04
C ASP A 236 3.83 -8.58 -14.43
N ASP A 237 4.97 -8.08 -14.88
CA ASP A 237 6.32 -8.40 -14.40
C ASP A 237 6.98 -7.29 -13.55
N GLU A 238 6.19 -6.37 -13.00
CA GLU A 238 6.70 -5.23 -12.24
C GLU A 238 6.21 -5.18 -10.80
N ILE A 239 7.05 -4.68 -9.90
CA ILE A 239 6.73 -4.39 -8.50
C ILE A 239 7.25 -3.01 -8.13
N VAL A 240 6.72 -2.47 -7.03
CA VAL A 240 7.22 -1.22 -6.45
C VAL A 240 7.55 -1.43 -4.98
N ILE A 241 8.69 -0.92 -4.53
CA ILE A 241 9.03 -0.90 -3.10
C ILE A 241 9.14 0.54 -2.64
N LEU A 242 8.37 0.91 -1.61
CA LEU A 242 8.48 2.20 -0.94
C LEU A 242 9.33 1.99 0.30
N ARG A 243 10.48 2.66 0.40
CA ARG A 243 11.36 2.53 1.55
C ARG A 243 11.31 3.74 2.44
N GLY A 244 11.49 3.52 3.73
CA GLY A 244 11.73 4.59 4.69
C GLY A 244 10.51 5.48 4.93
N CYS A 245 9.31 5.00 4.60
CA CYS A 245 8.07 5.72 4.87
C CYS A 245 7.81 5.73 6.39
N LYS A 246 7.56 6.91 6.96
CA LYS A 246 7.23 7.01 8.37
C LYS A 246 5.73 6.81 8.59
N ARG A 247 5.37 6.02 9.60
CA ARG A 247 4.01 5.93 10.15
C ARG A 247 3.77 7.10 11.09
N PHE A 248 2.77 7.91 10.78
CA PHE A 248 2.39 9.10 11.55
C PHE A 248 1.13 8.89 12.38
N VAL A 249 0.25 8.00 11.93
CA VAL A 249 -1.11 7.88 12.45
C VAL A 249 -1.37 6.48 12.95
N ASP A 250 -2.08 6.38 14.06
CA ASP A 250 -2.75 5.15 14.48
C ASP A 250 -4.24 5.19 14.14
N TYR A 251 -4.84 4.01 14.02
CA TYR A 251 -6.22 3.86 13.58
C TYR A 251 -6.89 2.62 14.20
N THR A 252 -8.20 2.52 14.04
CA THR A 252 -8.97 1.29 14.27
C THR A 252 -9.95 1.06 13.13
N GLY A 253 -10.41 -0.18 13.00
CA GLY A 253 -11.43 -0.54 12.01
C GLY A 253 -10.89 -0.62 10.58
N TYR A 254 -11.78 -0.99 9.66
CA TYR A 254 -11.49 -1.25 8.26
C TYR A 254 -12.72 -0.87 7.43
N ALA A 255 -12.51 -0.42 6.18
CA ALA A 255 -13.56 0.04 5.29
C ALA A 255 -14.50 1.06 5.96
N ASP A 256 -15.78 0.75 6.11
CA ASP A 256 -16.81 1.63 6.69
C ASP A 256 -16.63 1.89 8.19
N THR A 257 -15.83 1.06 8.88
CA THR A 257 -15.51 1.22 10.30
C THR A 257 -14.18 1.93 10.57
N PHE A 258 -13.47 2.35 9.53
CA PHE A 258 -12.18 3.03 9.68
C PHE A 258 -12.29 4.31 10.53
N CYS A 259 -11.42 4.44 11.52
CA CYS A 259 -11.36 5.60 12.41
C CYS A 259 -9.91 6.00 12.67
N TYR A 260 -9.63 7.30 12.50
CA TYR A 260 -8.41 7.94 12.99
C TYR A 260 -8.35 7.88 14.52
N LYS A 261 -7.18 7.52 15.08
CA LYS A 261 -6.98 7.40 16.54
C LYS A 261 -5.99 8.38 17.14
N GLY A 262 -5.23 9.11 16.32
CA GLY A 262 -4.21 10.04 16.81
C GLY A 262 -2.85 9.78 16.20
N HIS A 263 -1.84 10.42 16.80
CA HIS A 263 -0.45 10.14 16.50
C HIS A 263 -0.09 8.69 16.83
N TYR A 264 0.76 8.09 16.01
CA TYR A 264 1.39 6.81 16.33
C TYR A 264 2.56 7.03 17.30
N GLU A 265 2.49 6.45 18.49
CA GLU A 265 3.52 6.61 19.53
C GLU A 265 4.82 5.86 19.17
N GLN A 266 5.95 6.58 19.18
CA GLN A 266 7.27 6.12 18.72
C GLN A 266 7.94 5.09 19.64
N SER A 267 7.36 4.73 20.79
CA SER A 267 7.91 3.68 21.66
C SER A 267 7.94 2.30 21.01
N ASN A 268 7.24 2.14 19.88
CA ASN A 268 7.28 0.94 19.05
C ASN A 268 8.46 1.03 18.07
N SER A 269 9.25 -0.03 17.98
CA SER A 269 10.48 -0.11 17.18
C SER A 269 10.28 0.13 15.68
N ASN A 270 9.05 0.05 15.16
CA ASN A 270 8.75 0.03 13.72
C ASN A 270 7.90 1.24 13.27
N HIS A 271 8.33 2.46 13.56
CA HIS A 271 7.68 3.67 13.03
C HIS A 271 8.18 4.09 11.64
N ILE A 272 9.29 3.52 11.18
CA ILE A 272 9.77 3.63 9.79
C ILE A 272 9.58 2.26 9.15
N GLN A 273 8.88 2.23 8.02
CA GLN A 273 8.39 1.02 7.42
C GLN A 273 8.69 1.00 5.91
N ASP A 274 8.97 -0.19 5.41
CA ASP A 274 9.01 -0.48 3.98
C ASP A 274 7.63 -1.00 3.54
N ILE A 275 7.11 -0.49 2.42
CA ILE A 275 5.82 -0.92 1.86
C ILE A 275 6.11 -1.65 0.56
N LEU A 276 5.82 -2.96 0.54
CA LEU A 276 6.09 -3.86 -0.57
C LEU A 276 4.86 -3.93 -1.48
N VAL A 277 4.81 -3.07 -2.51
CA VAL A 277 3.63 -2.88 -3.38
C VAL A 277 3.58 -3.98 -4.44
N MET A 278 2.52 -4.80 -4.39
CA MET A 278 2.20 -5.75 -5.44
C MET A 278 0.69 -5.90 -5.68
N ASP A 279 0.32 -5.89 -6.96
CA ASP A 279 -1.08 -6.00 -7.37
C ASP A 279 -1.45 -7.45 -7.73
N ALA A 280 -2.66 -7.88 -7.38
CA ALA A 280 -3.18 -9.22 -7.70
C ALA A 280 -4.03 -9.23 -8.99
N VAL A 281 -4.15 -10.39 -9.64
CA VAL A 281 -5.09 -10.54 -10.76
C VAL A 281 -6.55 -10.42 -10.27
N PHE A 282 -7.35 -9.65 -11.01
CA PHE A 282 -8.76 -9.43 -10.69
C PHE A 282 -9.69 -10.56 -11.21
N SER A 283 -9.31 -11.26 -12.28
CA SER A 283 -10.14 -12.29 -12.89
C SER A 283 -9.33 -13.43 -13.48
N GLY A 284 -9.97 -14.60 -13.64
CA GLY A 284 -9.31 -15.77 -14.23
C GLY A 284 -8.17 -16.35 -13.38
N GLN A 285 -8.19 -16.15 -12.06
CA GLN A 285 -7.11 -16.55 -11.14
C GLN A 285 -6.65 -18.02 -11.24
N PHE A 286 -7.50 -18.91 -11.76
CA PHE A 286 -7.20 -20.34 -11.93
C PHE A 286 -6.66 -20.72 -13.33
N THR A 287 -6.37 -19.77 -14.22
CA THR A 287 -5.70 -20.07 -15.49
C THR A 287 -4.19 -20.07 -15.30
N ARG A 288 -3.46 -21.04 -15.90
CA ARG A 288 -2.01 -21.18 -15.76
C ARG A 288 -1.24 -19.86 -15.89
N GLU A 289 -1.57 -19.06 -16.89
CA GLU A 289 -1.00 -17.72 -17.09
C GLU A 289 -1.14 -16.82 -15.85
N LYS A 290 -2.32 -16.78 -15.24
CA LYS A 290 -2.59 -15.97 -14.04
C LYS A 290 -2.02 -16.59 -12.76
N ILE A 291 -1.89 -17.92 -12.71
CA ILE A 291 -1.16 -18.63 -11.64
C ILE A 291 0.31 -18.22 -11.67
N ASP A 292 0.96 -18.35 -12.83
CA ASP A 292 2.38 -18.01 -13.05
C ASP A 292 2.65 -16.54 -12.74
N ARG A 293 1.75 -15.66 -13.21
CA ARG A 293 1.83 -14.22 -12.99
C ARG A 293 1.83 -13.85 -11.51
N ASP A 294 0.85 -14.32 -10.74
CA ASP A 294 0.76 -13.94 -9.31
C ASP A 294 1.81 -14.62 -8.44
N LEU A 295 2.22 -15.84 -8.77
CA LEU A 295 3.39 -16.48 -8.15
C LEU A 295 4.67 -15.68 -8.38
N GLY A 296 4.88 -15.25 -9.63
CA GLY A 296 6.03 -14.43 -10.01
C GLY A 296 6.02 -13.07 -9.31
N LYS A 297 4.85 -12.43 -9.23
CA LYS A 297 4.66 -11.15 -8.53
C LYS A 297 5.00 -11.27 -7.05
N ALA A 298 4.43 -12.26 -6.35
CA ALA A 298 4.71 -12.50 -4.93
C ALA A 298 6.19 -12.81 -4.70
N TRP A 299 6.78 -13.70 -5.50
CA TRP A 299 8.19 -14.07 -5.37
C TRP A 299 9.13 -12.88 -5.59
N ALA A 300 8.90 -12.07 -6.63
CA ALA A 300 9.72 -10.91 -6.90
C ALA A 300 9.64 -9.89 -5.77
N THR A 301 8.44 -9.64 -5.24
CA THR A 301 8.23 -8.74 -4.09
C THR A 301 8.99 -9.22 -2.88
N PHE A 302 8.85 -10.51 -2.53
CA PHE A 302 9.49 -11.06 -1.34
C PHE A 302 11.02 -11.09 -1.48
N LYS A 303 11.53 -11.44 -2.66
CA LYS A 303 12.97 -11.38 -2.99
C LYS A 303 13.56 -9.96 -2.89
N LYS A 304 12.74 -8.91 -3.07
CA LYS A 304 13.17 -7.52 -2.93
C LYS A 304 13.01 -6.96 -1.52
N SER A 305 12.39 -7.70 -0.60
CA SER A 305 12.40 -7.33 0.81
C SER A 305 13.84 -7.19 1.32
N LYS A 306 14.07 -6.26 2.27
CA LYS A 306 15.32 -6.21 3.03
C LYS A 306 15.27 -7.07 4.30
N ASP A 307 14.06 -7.43 4.72
CA ASP A 307 13.84 -8.30 5.87
C ASP A 307 13.83 -9.75 5.45
N GLU A 308 14.40 -10.61 6.30
CA GLU A 308 14.29 -12.07 6.19
C GLU A 308 12.89 -12.57 6.61
N ILE A 309 12.09 -11.70 7.26
CA ILE A 309 10.69 -11.96 7.63
C ILE A 309 9.80 -11.16 6.68
N ILE A 310 8.91 -11.86 5.98
CA ILE A 310 7.95 -11.24 5.05
C ILE A 310 6.60 -11.15 5.75
N VAL A 311 6.05 -9.95 5.87
CA VAL A 311 4.71 -9.75 6.46
C VAL A 311 3.68 -9.52 5.35
N THR A 312 2.61 -10.33 5.33
CA THR A 312 1.54 -10.26 4.34
C THR A 312 0.21 -10.75 4.94
N GLY A 313 -0.79 -11.01 4.10
CA GLY A 313 -2.10 -11.53 4.49
C GLY A 313 -2.97 -11.87 3.29
N ASN A 314 -4.25 -11.52 3.37
CA ASN A 314 -5.31 -11.83 2.39
C ASN A 314 -5.19 -11.05 1.05
N TRP A 315 -3.99 -11.05 0.45
CA TRP A 315 -3.66 -10.38 -0.82
C TRP A 315 -4.60 -10.79 -1.96
N GLY A 316 -5.29 -9.80 -2.54
CA GLY A 316 -6.21 -10.01 -3.65
C GLY A 316 -7.56 -10.67 -3.28
N CYS A 317 -7.85 -10.93 -2.00
CA CYS A 317 -9.05 -11.66 -1.58
C CYS A 317 -10.25 -10.79 -1.20
N GLY A 318 -10.05 -9.47 -1.00
CA GLY A 318 -11.11 -8.52 -0.69
C GLY A 318 -11.87 -8.08 -1.94
N VAL A 319 -11.75 -6.80 -2.31
CA VAL A 319 -12.41 -6.21 -3.49
C VAL A 319 -12.14 -6.98 -4.79
N PHE A 320 -10.98 -7.65 -4.90
CA PHE A 320 -10.59 -8.39 -6.10
C PHE A 320 -11.19 -9.80 -6.17
N GLY A 321 -11.80 -10.31 -5.09
CA GLY A 321 -12.52 -11.58 -5.10
C GLY A 321 -11.66 -12.83 -5.29
N GLY A 322 -10.35 -12.75 -5.01
CA GLY A 322 -9.44 -13.88 -5.01
C GLY A 322 -9.84 -14.96 -3.98
N ASP A 323 -9.62 -16.22 -4.30
CA ASP A 323 -9.84 -17.32 -3.36
C ASP A 323 -8.75 -17.28 -2.27
N LEU A 324 -9.16 -17.23 -1.00
CA LEU A 324 -8.27 -17.07 0.16
C LEU A 324 -7.22 -18.19 0.25
N ILE A 325 -7.65 -19.44 0.07
CA ILE A 325 -6.75 -20.60 0.19
C ILE A 325 -5.80 -20.63 -1.00
N PHE A 326 -6.30 -20.31 -2.19
CA PHE A 326 -5.50 -20.21 -3.40
C PHE A 326 -4.39 -19.16 -3.26
N LYS A 327 -4.74 -17.92 -2.90
CA LYS A 327 -3.79 -16.81 -2.74
C LYS A 327 -2.80 -17.05 -1.59
N PHE A 328 -3.26 -17.68 -0.50
CA PHE A 328 -2.39 -18.11 0.58
C PHE A 328 -1.32 -19.09 0.08
N LEU A 329 -1.72 -20.15 -0.63
CA LEU A 329 -0.77 -21.15 -1.15
C LEU A 329 0.19 -20.55 -2.18
N GLN A 330 -0.26 -19.61 -3.02
CA GLN A 330 0.64 -18.88 -3.93
C GLN A 330 1.75 -18.14 -3.15
N GLN A 331 1.40 -17.43 -2.08
CA GLN A 331 2.37 -16.70 -1.26
C GLN A 331 3.30 -17.66 -0.50
N VAL A 332 2.79 -18.78 0.02
CA VAL A 332 3.62 -19.83 0.65
C VAL A 332 4.64 -20.38 -0.34
N CYS A 333 4.20 -20.75 -1.57
CA CYS A 333 5.09 -21.24 -2.61
C CYS A 333 6.16 -20.22 -3.00
N ALA A 334 5.78 -18.96 -3.18
CA ALA A 334 6.70 -17.87 -3.49
C ALA A 334 7.77 -17.69 -2.39
N ALA A 335 7.36 -17.75 -1.12
CA ALA A 335 8.24 -17.59 0.03
C ALA A 335 9.23 -18.77 0.20
N MET A 336 8.77 -20.02 0.05
CA MET A 336 9.64 -21.20 0.22
C MET A 336 10.83 -21.23 -0.77
N ILE A 337 10.66 -20.68 -1.97
CA ILE A 337 11.71 -20.66 -3.00
C ILE A 337 12.88 -19.73 -2.64
N LEU A 338 12.67 -18.76 -1.75
CA LEU A 338 13.72 -17.81 -1.36
C LEU A 338 14.88 -18.47 -0.61
N GLY A 339 14.68 -19.68 -0.05
CA GLY A 339 15.75 -20.47 0.55
C GLY A 339 16.35 -19.84 1.80
N ASP A 340 17.67 -19.59 1.77
CA ASP A 340 18.45 -19.14 2.93
C ASP A 340 18.28 -17.65 3.22
N ASP A 341 17.89 -16.83 2.22
CA ASP A 341 17.58 -15.39 2.41
C ASP A 341 16.22 -15.16 3.11
N PHE A 342 15.50 -16.25 3.42
CA PHE A 342 14.16 -16.22 3.98
C PHE A 342 14.07 -17.02 5.28
N LYS A 343 13.74 -16.29 6.35
CA LYS A 343 13.51 -16.83 7.69
C LYS A 343 12.07 -17.29 7.85
N ARG A 344 11.08 -16.43 7.59
CA ARG A 344 9.66 -16.71 7.88
C ARG A 344 8.69 -15.83 7.09
N LEU A 345 7.51 -16.38 6.76
CA LEU A 345 6.36 -15.63 6.23
C LEU A 345 5.37 -15.43 7.38
N ASP A 346 5.10 -14.19 7.74
CA ASP A 346 4.13 -13.79 8.74
C ASP A 346 2.84 -13.39 8.03
N TYR A 347 1.86 -14.29 8.07
CA TYR A 347 0.59 -14.14 7.39
C TYR A 347 -0.48 -13.68 8.39
N SER A 348 -0.97 -12.45 8.21
CA SER A 348 -2.13 -11.94 8.94
C SER A 348 -3.42 -12.48 8.31
N ALA A 349 -4.18 -13.23 9.10
CA ALA A 349 -5.56 -13.56 8.80
C ALA A 349 -6.52 -12.40 9.12
N TYR A 350 -6.02 -11.31 9.73
CA TYR A 350 -6.74 -10.07 10.07
C TYR A 350 -8.05 -10.29 10.84
N HIS A 351 -7.98 -10.36 12.16
CA HIS A 351 -9.12 -10.56 13.07
C HIS A 351 -9.96 -11.83 12.84
N GLU A 352 -9.50 -12.76 11.98
CA GLU A 352 -10.18 -14.02 11.66
C GLU A 352 -9.44 -15.22 12.28
N GLU A 353 -9.73 -15.53 13.56
CA GLU A 353 -9.12 -16.67 14.27
C GLU A 353 -9.45 -18.03 13.63
N ASP A 354 -10.66 -18.19 13.11
CA ASP A 354 -11.09 -19.42 12.45
C ASP A 354 -10.32 -19.64 11.13
N LEU A 355 -10.08 -18.56 10.37
CA LEU A 355 -9.22 -18.60 9.19
C LEU A 355 -7.79 -18.97 9.59
N ALA A 356 -7.24 -18.32 10.61
CA ALA A 356 -5.89 -18.61 11.10
C ALA A 356 -5.71 -20.09 11.47
N MET A 357 -6.66 -20.66 12.22
CA MET A 357 -6.64 -22.07 12.61
C MET A 357 -6.74 -23.00 11.39
N ARG A 358 -7.62 -22.67 10.44
CA ARG A 358 -7.80 -23.45 9.20
C ARG A 358 -6.54 -23.45 8.34
N LEU A 359 -5.87 -22.30 8.19
CA LEU A 359 -4.61 -22.19 7.44
C LEU A 359 -3.48 -22.97 8.11
N LYS A 360 -3.37 -22.91 9.45
CA LYS A 360 -2.41 -23.72 10.23
C LYS A 360 -2.62 -25.23 10.01
N ASN A 361 -3.87 -25.68 10.12
CA ASN A 361 -4.22 -27.09 9.89
C ASN A 361 -3.93 -27.54 8.45
N LEU A 362 -4.15 -26.67 7.46
CA LEU A 362 -3.83 -26.94 6.06
C LEU A 362 -2.32 -27.11 5.88
N LEU A 363 -1.51 -26.19 6.38
CA LEU A 363 -0.05 -26.26 6.29
C LEU A 363 0.50 -27.53 6.94
N GLN A 364 0.00 -27.88 8.12
CA GLN A 364 0.43 -29.09 8.82
C GLN A 364 0.19 -30.34 7.96
N LYS A 365 -0.99 -30.48 7.35
CA LYS A 365 -1.29 -31.61 6.46
C LYS A 365 -0.40 -31.64 5.21
N ILE A 366 -0.13 -30.48 4.62
CA ILE A 366 0.77 -30.34 3.46
C ILE A 366 2.19 -30.81 3.83
N GLU A 367 2.70 -30.40 4.99
CA GLU A 367 4.03 -30.79 5.48
C GLU A 367 4.12 -32.27 5.86
N GLU A 368 3.11 -32.81 6.57
CA GLU A 368 3.03 -34.24 6.94
C GLU A 368 3.09 -35.16 5.70
N GLN A 369 2.48 -34.73 4.60
CA GLN A 369 2.50 -35.44 3.32
C GLN A 369 3.71 -35.11 2.45
N LYS A 370 4.67 -34.34 2.97
CA LYS A 370 5.91 -33.97 2.29
C LYS A 370 5.67 -33.35 0.92
N LYS A 371 4.63 -32.52 0.80
CA LYS A 371 4.33 -31.82 -0.45
C LYS A 371 5.38 -30.76 -0.73
N THR A 372 5.77 -30.68 -1.98
CA THR A 372 6.71 -29.68 -2.50
C THR A 372 5.98 -28.50 -3.11
N VAL A 373 6.72 -27.41 -3.38
CA VAL A 373 6.22 -26.29 -4.18
C VAL A 373 5.74 -26.76 -5.57
N ALA A 374 6.48 -27.67 -6.21
CA ALA A 374 6.08 -28.26 -7.49
C ALA A 374 4.75 -29.02 -7.40
N ASP A 375 4.54 -29.81 -6.35
CA ASP A 375 3.28 -30.54 -6.13
C ASP A 375 2.08 -29.59 -5.98
N ILE A 376 2.24 -28.51 -5.21
CA ILE A 376 1.18 -27.51 -5.01
C ILE A 376 0.92 -26.75 -6.31
N TYR A 377 1.98 -26.37 -7.04
CA TYR A 377 1.86 -25.73 -8.34
C TYR A 377 1.08 -26.59 -9.34
N GLU A 378 1.41 -27.87 -9.45
CA GLU A 378 0.67 -28.81 -10.31
C GLU A 378 -0.79 -28.94 -9.88
N MET A 379 -1.05 -29.11 -8.58
CA MET A 379 -2.40 -29.17 -8.03
C MET A 379 -3.24 -27.93 -8.40
N MET A 380 -2.66 -26.74 -8.24
CA MET A 380 -3.31 -25.47 -8.59
C MET A 380 -3.67 -25.39 -10.08
N ASN A 381 -2.76 -25.83 -10.97
CA ASN A 381 -3.00 -25.84 -12.42
C ASN A 381 -4.11 -26.82 -12.83
N ASN A 382 -4.27 -27.93 -12.10
CA ASN A 382 -5.27 -28.95 -12.40
C ASN A 382 -6.68 -28.62 -11.88
N TYR A 383 -6.81 -27.66 -10.97
CA TYR A 383 -8.09 -27.32 -10.33
C TYR A 383 -9.16 -26.88 -11.34
N ARG A 384 -8.82 -25.95 -12.25
CA ARG A 384 -9.79 -25.39 -13.20
C ARG A 384 -10.42 -26.48 -14.06
N GLN A 385 -9.59 -27.31 -14.69
CA GLN A 385 -10.06 -28.38 -15.55
C GLN A 385 -10.90 -29.40 -14.76
N THR A 386 -10.45 -29.77 -13.56
CA THR A 386 -11.19 -30.69 -12.69
C THR A 386 -12.55 -30.12 -12.28
N SER A 387 -12.59 -28.84 -11.92
CA SER A 387 -13.82 -28.16 -11.52
C SER A 387 -14.81 -28.02 -12.68
N GLU A 388 -14.33 -27.74 -13.89
CA GLU A 388 -15.17 -27.65 -15.10
C GLU A 388 -15.75 -29.02 -15.53
N MET A 389 -15.06 -30.13 -15.24
CA MET A 389 -15.52 -31.49 -15.56
C MET A 389 -16.42 -32.12 -14.48
N ALA A 390 -16.41 -31.59 -13.26
CA ALA A 390 -17.17 -32.14 -12.15
C ALA A 390 -18.67 -31.78 -12.24
N ALA A 391 -19.55 -32.75 -11.93
CA ALA A 391 -21.00 -32.53 -11.89
C ALA A 391 -21.40 -31.47 -10.84
N LEU A 392 -20.66 -31.43 -9.72
CA LEU A 392 -20.70 -30.37 -8.72
C LEU A 392 -19.33 -29.70 -8.72
N ARG A 393 -19.26 -28.42 -9.08
CA ARG A 393 -18.02 -27.65 -9.09
C ARG A 393 -17.51 -27.53 -7.64
N PRO A 394 -16.45 -28.25 -7.24
CA PRO A 394 -15.95 -28.17 -5.89
C PRO A 394 -15.39 -26.77 -5.63
N THR A 395 -15.45 -26.30 -4.39
CA THR A 395 -14.66 -25.13 -3.99
C THR A 395 -13.17 -25.47 -4.03
N PHE A 396 -12.29 -24.46 -4.07
CA PHE A 396 -10.85 -24.73 -4.11
C PHE A 396 -10.38 -25.49 -2.87
N ILE A 397 -10.91 -25.17 -1.68
CA ILE A 397 -10.57 -25.91 -0.45
C ILE A 397 -11.02 -27.36 -0.49
N ASP A 398 -12.21 -27.67 -1.01
CA ASP A 398 -12.70 -29.05 -1.11
C ASP A 398 -11.80 -29.86 -2.04
N TYR A 399 -11.38 -29.24 -3.13
CA TYR A 399 -10.43 -29.82 -4.07
C TYR A 399 -9.06 -30.10 -3.41
N VAL A 400 -8.50 -29.13 -2.67
CA VAL A 400 -7.24 -29.29 -1.93
C VAL A 400 -7.34 -30.41 -0.89
N ASN A 401 -8.42 -30.45 -0.11
CA ASN A 401 -8.63 -31.51 0.88
C ASN A 401 -8.71 -32.89 0.24
N ASN A 402 -9.42 -33.02 -0.89
CA ASN A 402 -9.50 -34.26 -1.64
C ASN A 402 -8.14 -34.67 -2.23
N TRP A 403 -7.35 -33.71 -2.71
CA TRP A 403 -6.01 -33.95 -3.20
C TRP A 403 -5.07 -34.45 -2.09
N LEU A 404 -5.11 -33.84 -0.91
CA LEU A 404 -4.36 -34.31 0.26
C LEU A 404 -4.83 -35.70 0.71
N ASN A 405 -6.13 -36.00 0.71
CA ASN A 405 -6.62 -37.32 1.15
C ASN A 405 -6.27 -38.49 0.22
N LYS A 406 -5.89 -38.20 -1.04
CA LYS A 406 -5.50 -39.22 -2.04
C LYS A 406 -3.99 -39.53 -2.04
N SER A 407 -3.22 -38.75 -1.29
CA SER A 407 -1.76 -38.70 -1.36
C SER A 407 -1.05 -39.63 -0.39
#